data_AF-A0A6I2Y2R2-F1
#
_entry.id   AF-A0A6I2Y2R2-F1
#
_cell.length_a   1.000
_cell.length_b   1.000
_cell.length_c   1.000
_cell.angle_alpha   90.00
_cell.angle_beta   90.00
_cell.angle_gamma   90.00
#
_symmetry.space_group_name_H-M   'P 1'
#
loop_
_entity.id
_entity.type
_entity.pdbx_description
1 polymer ?
#
loop_
_entity_poly.entity_id
_entity_poly.type
_entity_poly.pdbx_seq_one_letter_code
_entity_poly.pdbx_strand_id
1 'polypeptide(L)'
;MSSAPLALRSHPHPHHPCRRSRSRGEAFVTSVGTDAAEEFLVRAGRFFTAGKVSQDLRTVTKIGGREGDAFYRDRWSHDKVVRSTHGVNCTGSCSWKVYVKDGIITWESQQTDYPTVGADSPEYEPRGCPRGAAFSWYTYSPTRVRYPYVRGVLLEAYRSARQVHDDPVDAWAAVVGDPETRSRYQRARGKGGLVRATWPEVNELIAAAHVHTIKEHGPDRVFGFSPIPAMSMASHAAGARFISLLGGSMLSFYDWYADLPVASPQVFGDQTDVPESADWWNASYLIMWGANVPVTRTPDAHFMAEARYRGQKVVTVSPDYADNTKFADEWMSPHPGTDGALAMAMGHVILTEFFVNRQVPRFVEYVKQYTDLPFLVSLKEKDGAWVPDKFITAADLGDDTEGAAFKTVLVDAATGRPHVPNGSLGFRFNDSGKGKWNLDLEGIDPALSFYGATDTGTAEVLLPRFDVGQGSGEGGGVHRRGVPTATLQTRSGTRTVTTVFDLLLAQYGVAREGLPGQWPTGYDDPEPYTPAWQEEITGVPAAMAERIGREFAQNSEDSGGRSMIILGAGTNHWFHSDTIYRSFLALITLTGTQGVNGGGWAHYVGQEKCRPVTGWAQLAFGLDWV
;
A
#
# COMPACT_ATOMS: atom_id res chain seq x y z
N MET A 1 44.12 -26.70 20.63
CA MET A 1 44.37 -25.87 21.82
C MET A 1 43.28 -24.80 21.88
N SER A 2 42.35 -24.93 22.84
CA SER A 2 41.77 -23.86 23.69
C SER A 2 41.38 -22.55 22.99
N SER A 3 40.12 -22.06 22.99
CA SER A 3 39.19 -21.92 24.12
C SER A 3 37.76 -21.61 23.62
N ALA A 4 36.76 -21.97 24.42
CA ALA A 4 35.33 -21.91 24.15
C ALA A 4 34.70 -20.49 24.13
N PRO A 5 33.51 -20.32 23.49
CA PRO A 5 32.62 -19.19 23.69
C PRO A 5 31.52 -19.46 24.74
N LEU A 6 31.12 -18.40 25.46
CA LEU A 6 29.93 -18.36 26.33
C LEU A 6 28.66 -18.19 25.48
N ALA A 7 27.69 -19.08 25.64
CA ALA A 7 26.31 -18.89 25.19
C ALA A 7 25.35 -19.06 26.38
N LEU A 8 24.52 -18.04 26.59
CA LEU A 8 23.47 -17.96 27.60
C LEU A 8 22.20 -18.68 27.12
N ARG A 9 21.91 -19.76 27.84
CA ARG A 9 20.62 -20.40 28.16
C ARG A 9 19.34 -19.86 27.49
N SER A 10 18.64 -20.76 26.81
CA SER A 10 17.18 -20.91 26.90
C SER A 10 16.87 -22.37 27.25
N HIS A 11 16.00 -22.56 28.26
CA HIS A 11 15.55 -23.87 28.72
C HIS A 11 14.42 -24.40 27.83
N PRO A 12 14.47 -25.70 27.50
CA PRO A 12 13.27 -26.50 27.57
C PRO A 12 13.46 -27.70 28.51
N HIS A 13 12.41 -28.03 29.25
CA HIS A 13 12.27 -29.28 29.98
C HIS A 13 12.46 -30.48 29.03
N PRO A 14 13.09 -31.57 29.51
CA PRO A 14 12.39 -32.83 29.43
C PRO A 14 12.56 -33.71 30.68
N HIS A 15 11.55 -34.56 30.86
CA HIS A 15 11.53 -35.75 31.69
C HIS A 15 12.78 -36.62 31.53
N HIS A 16 13.29 -37.20 32.64
CA HIS A 16 13.83 -38.57 32.79
C HIS A 16 14.44 -38.75 34.21
N PRO A 17 14.93 -39.92 34.64
CA PRO A 17 14.15 -40.93 35.34
C PRO A 17 14.84 -41.39 36.65
N CYS A 18 14.24 -42.40 37.26
CA CYS A 18 14.75 -43.23 38.35
C CYS A 18 16.22 -43.70 38.21
N ARG A 19 17.09 -43.46 39.20
CA ARG A 19 17.64 -44.51 40.11
C ARG A 19 18.79 -44.07 41.03
N ARG A 20 18.62 -44.46 42.32
CA ARG A 20 19.57 -45.01 43.31
C ARG A 20 20.70 -44.13 43.86
N SER A 21 20.70 -44.00 45.19
CA SER A 21 21.82 -44.50 46.02
C SER A 21 21.31 -45.01 47.37
N ARG A 22 21.96 -46.06 47.88
CA ARG A 22 21.68 -46.73 49.15
C ARG A 22 22.39 -45.99 50.29
N SER A 23 21.77 -45.93 51.47
CA SER A 23 22.49 -46.11 52.73
C SER A 23 21.57 -46.70 53.80
N ARG A 24 22.15 -47.63 54.57
CA ARG A 24 21.55 -48.32 55.70
C ARG A 24 21.38 -47.36 56.89
N GLY A 25 20.35 -47.60 57.67
CA GLY A 25 20.17 -47.05 59.01
C GLY A 25 18.86 -47.55 59.58
N GLU A 26 18.85 -48.77 60.12
CA GLU A 26 17.83 -49.17 61.08
C GLU A 26 17.91 -48.21 62.27
N ALA A 27 16.90 -47.36 62.40
CA ALA A 27 16.59 -46.65 63.63
C ALA A 27 15.07 -46.59 63.73
N PHE A 28 14.57 -47.26 64.76
CA PHE A 28 13.19 -47.22 65.21
C PHE A 28 12.62 -45.79 65.14
N VAL A 29 11.63 -45.57 64.27
CA VAL A 29 10.59 -44.58 64.51
C VAL A 29 9.26 -45.31 64.40
N THR A 30 8.89 -45.82 65.58
CA THR A 30 7.54 -45.98 66.08
C THR A 30 6.48 -45.32 65.22
N SER A 31 5.44 -46.08 64.90
CA SER A 31 4.12 -45.56 64.59
C SER A 31 3.77 -44.44 65.57
N VAL A 32 3.95 -43.19 65.16
CA VAL A 32 3.23 -42.08 65.77
C VAL A 32 1.84 -42.25 65.23
N GLY A 33 1.05 -43.08 65.93
CA GLY A 33 -0.38 -43.02 65.80
C GLY A 33 -0.75 -41.56 65.99
N THR A 34 -1.29 -40.94 64.96
CA THR A 34 -2.12 -39.76 65.12
C THR A 34 -2.99 -40.04 66.33
N ASP A 35 -2.90 -39.19 67.35
CA ASP A 35 -3.67 -39.36 68.57
C ASP A 35 -5.12 -39.63 68.13
N ALA A 36 -5.77 -40.65 68.67
CA ALA A 36 -7.13 -41.01 68.25
C ALA A 36 -8.05 -39.79 68.35
N ALA A 37 -7.72 -38.85 69.25
CA ALA A 37 -8.30 -37.51 69.35
C ALA A 37 -8.05 -36.63 68.10
N GLU A 38 -6.83 -36.52 67.58
CA GLU A 38 -6.53 -35.75 66.35
C GLU A 38 -7.23 -36.33 65.12
N GLU A 39 -7.18 -37.65 64.92
CA GLU A 39 -7.86 -38.28 63.77
C GLU A 39 -9.39 -38.14 63.88
N PHE A 40 -9.92 -38.22 65.11
CA PHE A 40 -11.32 -37.93 65.39
C PHE A 40 -11.68 -36.47 65.10
N LEU A 41 -10.84 -35.50 65.48
CA LEU A 41 -11.08 -34.07 65.24
C LEU A 41 -11.07 -33.75 63.73
N VAL A 42 -10.13 -34.31 62.97
CA VAL A 42 -10.08 -34.16 61.50
C VAL A 42 -11.31 -34.79 60.84
N ARG A 43 -11.72 -35.99 61.27
CA ARG A 43 -12.96 -36.64 60.81
C ARG A 43 -14.21 -35.87 61.24
N ALA A 44 -14.23 -35.28 62.42
CA ALA A 44 -15.37 -34.53 62.94
C ALA A 44 -15.54 -33.18 62.22
N GLY A 45 -14.45 -32.59 61.71
CA GLY A 45 -14.46 -31.38 60.88
C GLY A 45 -15.41 -31.45 59.69
N ARG A 46 -15.68 -32.65 59.16
CA ARG A 46 -16.66 -32.88 58.07
C ARG A 46 -18.10 -32.53 58.45
N PHE A 47 -18.45 -32.54 59.73
CA PHE A 47 -19.79 -32.20 60.22
C PHE A 47 -19.98 -30.69 60.40
N PHE A 48 -18.89 -29.93 60.48
CA PHE A 48 -18.91 -28.47 60.62
C PHE A 48 -18.71 -27.71 59.31
N THR A 49 -18.37 -28.43 58.22
CA THR A 49 -18.19 -27.83 56.89
C THR A 49 -19.31 -28.28 55.95
N ALA A 50 -20.11 -27.34 55.44
CA ALA A 50 -21.11 -27.62 54.43
C ALA A 50 -20.44 -28.06 53.10
N GLY A 51 -20.63 -29.32 52.70
CA GLY A 51 -20.09 -29.90 51.46
C GLY A 51 -19.87 -31.41 51.55
N LYS A 52 -19.66 -32.08 50.41
CA LYS A 52 -19.28 -33.49 50.35
C LYS A 52 -17.77 -33.61 50.53
N VAL A 53 -17.34 -34.16 51.66
CA VAL A 53 -15.92 -34.41 51.96
C VAL A 53 -15.49 -35.76 51.35
N SER A 54 -14.30 -35.83 50.75
CA SER A 54 -13.74 -37.08 50.18
C SER A 54 -13.42 -38.11 51.27
N GLN A 55 -13.34 -39.40 50.90
CA GLN A 55 -13.05 -40.49 51.85
C GLN A 55 -11.70 -40.34 52.55
N ASP A 56 -10.71 -39.75 51.87
CA ASP A 56 -9.39 -39.43 52.41
C ASP A 56 -9.35 -38.11 53.20
N LEU A 57 -10.49 -37.41 53.32
CA LEU A 57 -10.67 -36.14 54.03
C LEU A 57 -9.87 -34.96 53.46
N ARG A 58 -9.28 -35.08 52.26
CA ARG A 58 -8.41 -34.04 51.67
C ARG A 58 -9.14 -33.00 50.83
N THR A 59 -10.38 -33.26 50.43
CA THR A 59 -11.15 -32.35 49.57
C THR A 59 -12.57 -32.18 50.07
N VAL A 60 -13.14 -30.99 49.88
CA VAL A 60 -14.55 -30.68 50.14
C VAL A 60 -15.16 -30.17 48.84
N THR A 61 -16.10 -30.92 48.27
CA THR A 61 -16.88 -30.50 47.11
C THR A 61 -18.14 -29.78 47.58
N LYS A 62 -18.33 -28.55 47.12
CA LYS A 62 -19.55 -27.76 47.39
C LYS A 62 -20.34 -27.58 46.09
N ILE A 63 -21.66 -27.56 46.20
CA ILE A 63 -22.59 -27.23 45.10
C ILE A 63 -23.34 -25.97 45.55
N GLY A 64 -23.29 -24.90 44.76
CA GLY A 64 -23.85 -23.57 45.10
C GLY A 64 -22.81 -22.56 45.59
N GLY A 65 -23.24 -21.40 46.08
CA GLY A 65 -22.34 -20.33 46.54
C GLY A 65 -21.70 -19.54 45.41
N ARG A 66 -22.33 -19.52 44.23
CA ARG A 66 -21.86 -18.86 42.99
C ARG A 66 -22.79 -17.71 42.56
N GLU A 67 -23.65 -17.25 43.46
CA GLU A 67 -24.59 -16.16 43.21
C GLU A 67 -23.85 -14.86 42.89
N GLY A 68 -22.66 -14.66 43.46
CA GLY A 68 -21.78 -13.52 43.16
C GLY A 68 -21.35 -13.45 41.68
N ASP A 69 -21.31 -14.57 40.96
CA ASP A 69 -20.99 -14.58 39.52
C ASP A 69 -22.08 -13.86 38.69
N ALA A 70 -23.30 -13.69 39.22
CA ALA A 70 -24.40 -13.02 38.53
C ALA A 70 -24.05 -11.56 38.16
N PHE A 71 -23.21 -10.89 38.95
CA PHE A 71 -22.73 -9.54 38.66
C PHE A 71 -22.00 -9.47 37.30
N TYR A 72 -21.09 -10.40 37.04
CA TYR A 72 -20.34 -10.43 35.77
C TYR A 72 -21.20 -10.90 34.60
N ARG A 73 -22.11 -11.85 34.84
CA ARG A 73 -23.08 -12.31 33.82
C ARG A 73 -24.01 -11.18 33.40
N ASP A 74 -24.50 -10.40 34.36
CA ASP A 74 -25.29 -9.22 34.06
C ASP A 74 -24.45 -8.16 33.36
N ARG A 75 -23.20 -7.89 33.78
CA ARG A 75 -22.34 -6.93 33.06
C ARG A 75 -22.18 -7.26 31.57
N TRP A 76 -22.10 -8.54 31.21
CA TRP A 76 -22.01 -8.99 29.81
C TRP A 76 -23.36 -8.99 29.06
N SER A 77 -24.48 -9.08 29.78
CA SER A 77 -25.81 -9.02 29.21
C SER A 77 -26.04 -7.67 28.50
N HIS A 78 -26.91 -7.66 27.50
CA HIS A 78 -27.18 -6.50 26.67
C HIS A 78 -28.58 -6.62 26.04
N ASP A 79 -29.16 -5.48 25.68
CA ASP A 79 -30.52 -5.39 25.14
C ASP A 79 -30.54 -5.85 23.68
N LYS A 80 -29.53 -5.42 22.92
CA LYS A 80 -29.40 -5.73 21.49
C LYS A 80 -27.97 -5.55 20.99
N VAL A 81 -27.73 -6.12 19.81
CA VAL A 81 -26.51 -5.96 19.04
C VAL A 81 -26.87 -5.36 17.68
N VAL A 82 -26.15 -4.32 17.27
CA VAL A 82 -26.32 -3.65 15.97
C VAL A 82 -25.06 -3.82 15.14
N ARG A 83 -25.20 -4.19 13.86
CA ARG A 83 -24.07 -4.21 12.94
C ARG A 83 -23.70 -2.77 12.55
N SER A 84 -22.43 -2.43 12.68
CA SER A 84 -21.88 -1.17 12.17
C SER A 84 -20.45 -1.37 11.65
N THR A 85 -19.83 -0.29 11.20
CA THR A 85 -18.42 -0.19 10.79
C THR A 85 -17.86 1.17 11.23
N HIS A 86 -16.58 1.41 10.99
CA HIS A 86 -15.90 2.66 11.31
C HIS A 86 -15.59 3.45 10.03
N GLY A 87 -16.24 4.61 9.86
CA GLY A 87 -16.00 5.54 8.76
C GLY A 87 -14.73 6.36 8.94
N VAL A 88 -13.59 5.68 8.97
CA VAL A 88 -12.25 6.26 9.16
C VAL A 88 -11.28 5.72 8.11
N ASN A 89 -10.37 6.56 7.64
CA ASN A 89 -9.40 6.22 6.59
C ASN A 89 -8.35 5.22 7.10
N CYS A 90 -8.70 3.92 7.11
CA CYS A 90 -7.87 2.87 7.68
C CYS A 90 -7.78 1.61 6.83
N THR A 91 -8.46 1.52 5.70
CA THR A 91 -8.62 0.35 4.81
C THR A 91 -9.26 -0.90 5.44
N GLY A 92 -9.36 -0.95 6.77
CA GLY A 92 -9.77 -2.16 7.47
C GLY A 92 -11.20 -2.60 7.14
N SER A 93 -12.12 -1.65 6.89
CA SER A 93 -13.52 -1.92 6.55
C SER A 93 -14.16 -3.01 7.45
N CYS A 94 -13.82 -2.98 8.74
CA CYS A 94 -14.17 -4.04 9.69
C CYS A 94 -15.63 -3.90 10.12
N SER A 95 -16.36 -5.00 10.17
CA SER A 95 -17.75 -5.05 10.63
C SER A 95 -17.73 -5.37 12.12
N TRP A 96 -18.54 -4.64 12.89
CA TRP A 96 -18.57 -4.72 14.34
C TRP A 96 -19.98 -4.99 14.86
N LYS A 97 -20.03 -5.74 15.96
CA LYS A 97 -21.16 -5.91 16.87
C LYS A 97 -21.13 -4.75 17.85
N VAL A 98 -22.03 -3.79 17.72
CA VAL A 98 -22.19 -2.69 18.68
C VAL A 98 -23.23 -3.09 19.72
N TYR A 99 -22.82 -3.17 20.98
CA TYR A 99 -23.67 -3.62 22.08
C TYR A 99 -24.37 -2.44 22.74
N VAL A 100 -25.70 -2.55 22.84
CA VAL A 100 -26.54 -1.59 23.54
C VAL A 100 -27.06 -2.25 24.81
N LYS A 101 -26.87 -1.59 25.95
CA LYS A 101 -27.44 -1.98 27.24
C LYS A 101 -28.04 -0.75 27.90
N ASP A 102 -29.23 -0.88 28.47
CA ASP A 102 -29.97 0.22 29.10
C ASP A 102 -30.14 1.43 28.16
N GLY A 103 -30.35 1.15 26.86
CA GLY A 103 -30.52 2.19 25.84
C GLY A 103 -29.25 3.00 25.48
N ILE A 104 -28.08 2.64 26.01
CA ILE A 104 -26.78 3.29 25.67
C ILE A 104 -25.82 2.32 24.98
N ILE A 105 -24.96 2.86 24.11
CA ILE A 105 -23.85 2.09 23.53
C ILE A 105 -22.83 1.86 24.65
N THR A 106 -22.40 0.60 24.83
CA THR A 106 -21.52 0.25 25.96
C THR A 106 -20.14 -0.23 25.52
N TRP A 107 -20.07 -1.14 24.56
CA TRP A 107 -18.83 -1.61 23.94
C TRP A 107 -19.10 -2.16 22.53
N GLU A 108 -18.05 -2.57 21.85
CA GLU A 108 -18.12 -3.27 20.58
C GLU A 108 -17.17 -4.47 20.54
N SER A 109 -17.53 -5.48 19.77
CA SER A 109 -16.66 -6.61 19.42
C SER A 109 -16.77 -6.87 17.92
N GLN A 110 -15.79 -7.54 17.33
CA GLN A 110 -15.84 -7.81 15.90
C GLN A 110 -17.02 -8.71 15.50
N GLN A 111 -17.51 -8.51 14.29
CA GLN A 111 -18.28 -9.53 13.58
C GLN A 111 -17.33 -10.58 13.00
N THR A 112 -17.83 -11.79 12.86
CA THR A 112 -17.05 -12.95 12.39
C THR A 112 -17.78 -13.72 11.29
N ASP A 113 -18.77 -13.08 10.66
CA ASP A 113 -19.66 -13.69 9.67
C ASP A 113 -19.44 -13.13 8.27
N TYR A 114 -18.19 -12.80 7.96
CA TYR A 114 -17.77 -12.54 6.58
C TYR A 114 -18.05 -13.77 5.72
N PRO A 115 -18.46 -13.60 4.44
CA PRO A 115 -18.51 -14.72 3.51
C PRO A 115 -17.16 -15.44 3.44
N THR A 116 -17.19 -16.76 3.43
CA THR A 116 -15.97 -17.59 3.39
C THR A 116 -15.15 -17.31 2.13
N VAL A 117 -13.82 -17.32 2.27
CA VAL A 117 -12.88 -17.24 1.13
C VAL A 117 -12.57 -18.60 0.51
N GLY A 118 -13.17 -19.68 1.01
CA GLY A 118 -12.94 -21.05 0.57
C GLY A 118 -12.00 -21.85 1.48
N ALA A 119 -11.96 -23.16 1.29
CA ALA A 119 -11.28 -24.07 2.21
C ALA A 119 -9.73 -23.98 2.20
N ASP A 120 -9.17 -23.42 1.13
CA ASP A 120 -7.72 -23.39 0.90
C ASP A 120 -7.04 -22.10 1.39
N SER A 121 -7.78 -21.17 2.00
CA SER A 121 -7.29 -19.87 2.50
C SER A 121 -7.85 -19.56 3.89
N PRO A 122 -7.10 -18.90 4.78
CA PRO A 122 -7.63 -18.47 6.07
C PRO A 122 -8.77 -17.45 5.90
N GLU A 123 -9.72 -17.48 6.83
CA GLU A 123 -10.87 -16.57 6.79
C GLU A 123 -10.48 -15.13 7.15
N TYR A 124 -11.27 -14.17 6.68
CA TYR A 124 -11.09 -12.76 7.06
C TYR A 124 -11.40 -12.48 8.54
N GLU A 125 -12.20 -13.32 9.19
CA GLU A 125 -12.59 -13.11 10.58
C GLU A 125 -11.39 -13.21 11.54
N PRO A 126 -11.33 -12.43 12.63
CA PRO A 126 -12.33 -11.45 13.08
C PRO A 126 -12.07 -10.02 12.53
N ARG A 127 -10.99 -9.77 11.78
CA ARG A 127 -10.48 -8.42 11.51
C ARG A 127 -10.39 -7.57 12.80
N GLY A 128 -10.63 -6.27 12.68
CA GLY A 128 -10.60 -5.30 13.77
C GLY A 128 -9.20 -4.81 14.12
N CYS A 129 -9.13 -3.83 15.01
CA CYS A 129 -7.87 -3.32 15.55
C CYS A 129 -8.13 -2.62 16.90
N PRO A 130 -7.08 -2.32 17.68
CA PRO A 130 -7.22 -1.63 18.96
C PRO A 130 -7.95 -0.28 18.88
N ARG A 131 -7.83 0.43 17.75
CA ARG A 131 -8.47 1.73 17.54
C ARG A 131 -9.99 1.56 17.38
N GLY A 132 -10.42 0.57 16.60
CA GLY A 132 -11.84 0.26 16.42
C GLY A 132 -12.49 -0.25 17.71
N ALA A 133 -11.79 -1.09 18.48
CA ALA A 133 -12.30 -1.61 19.76
C ALA A 133 -12.56 -0.53 20.83
N ALA A 134 -11.97 0.65 20.68
CA ALA A 134 -12.13 1.78 21.59
C ALA A 134 -13.12 2.86 21.08
N PHE A 135 -13.76 2.65 19.93
CA PHE A 135 -14.51 3.72 19.24
C PHE A 135 -15.74 4.21 20.01
N SER A 136 -16.44 3.31 20.70
CA SER A 136 -17.59 3.58 21.59
C SER A 136 -17.29 4.62 22.68
N TRP A 137 -16.02 4.83 23.04
CA TRP A 137 -15.61 5.91 23.95
C TRP A 137 -16.06 7.29 23.45
N TYR A 138 -15.95 7.56 22.14
CA TYR A 138 -16.24 8.87 21.58
C TYR A 138 -17.69 9.29 21.76
N THR A 139 -18.63 8.35 21.81
CA THR A 139 -20.08 8.64 21.81
C THR A 139 -20.48 9.55 22.97
N TYR A 140 -19.93 9.32 24.15
CA TYR A 140 -20.24 10.04 25.39
C TYR A 140 -19.04 10.77 26.00
N SER A 141 -17.89 10.72 25.34
CA SER A 141 -16.66 11.38 25.78
C SER A 141 -16.84 12.89 26.01
N PRO A 142 -15.98 13.50 26.83
CA PRO A 142 -15.93 14.95 27.01
C PRO A 142 -15.65 15.74 25.72
N THR A 143 -15.10 15.10 24.68
CA THR A 143 -14.75 15.73 23.40
C THR A 143 -15.89 15.68 22.37
N ARG A 144 -17.01 15.04 22.68
CA ARG A 144 -18.16 14.95 21.77
C ARG A 144 -18.75 16.33 21.46
N VAL A 145 -18.81 16.69 20.18
CA VAL A 145 -19.57 17.86 19.71
C VAL A 145 -21.07 17.54 19.80
N ARG A 146 -21.80 18.27 20.66
CA ARG A 146 -23.22 18.02 20.97
C ARG A 146 -24.19 18.98 20.30
N TYR A 147 -23.74 20.20 20.01
CA TYR A 147 -24.57 21.28 19.48
C TYR A 147 -23.84 21.97 18.33
N PRO A 148 -24.54 22.73 17.47
CA PRO A 148 -23.86 23.67 16.59
C PRO A 148 -23.19 24.75 17.43
N TYR A 149 -21.95 25.06 17.10
CA TYR A 149 -21.17 26.09 17.76
C TYR A 149 -20.65 27.09 16.73
N VAL A 150 -20.72 28.38 17.06
CA VAL A 150 -20.18 29.47 16.24
C VAL A 150 -19.17 30.25 17.08
N ARG A 151 -18.16 30.86 16.45
CA ARG A 151 -17.26 31.77 17.15
C ARG A 151 -18.07 32.96 17.67
N GLY A 152 -18.00 33.24 18.97
CA GLY A 152 -18.84 34.25 19.62
C GLY A 152 -18.83 35.61 18.92
N VAL A 153 -17.64 36.12 18.59
CA VAL A 153 -17.49 37.41 17.88
C VAL A 153 -18.07 37.43 16.46
N LEU A 154 -18.14 36.27 15.78
CA LEU A 154 -18.81 36.17 14.48
C LEU A 154 -20.33 36.16 14.66
N LEU A 155 -20.81 35.40 15.64
CA LEU A 155 -22.24 35.28 15.89
C LEU A 155 -22.84 36.60 16.39
N GLU A 156 -22.11 37.32 17.25
CA GLU A 156 -22.48 38.67 17.70
C GLU A 156 -22.61 39.62 16.51
N ALA A 157 -21.59 39.70 15.65
CA ALA A 157 -21.61 40.55 14.47
C ALA A 157 -22.76 40.20 13.52
N TYR A 158 -23.01 38.91 13.28
CA TYR A 158 -24.11 38.46 12.43
C TYR A 158 -25.48 38.82 13.02
N ARG A 159 -25.70 38.60 14.32
CA ARG A 159 -26.95 38.99 14.99
C ARG A 159 -27.18 40.49 14.96
N SER A 160 -26.13 41.30 15.17
CA SER A 160 -26.22 42.76 15.04
C SER A 160 -26.58 43.18 13.61
N ALA A 161 -25.99 42.56 12.60
CA ALA A 161 -26.35 42.82 11.21
C ALA A 161 -27.80 42.42 10.89
N ARG A 162 -28.29 41.29 11.42
CA ARG A 162 -29.69 40.84 11.25
C ARG A 162 -30.73 41.77 11.89
N GLN A 163 -30.34 42.63 12.84
CA GLN A 163 -31.24 43.66 13.39
C GLN A 163 -31.42 44.86 12.44
N VAL A 164 -30.49 45.03 11.50
CA VAL A 164 -30.47 46.17 10.55
C VAL A 164 -30.93 45.73 9.16
N HIS A 165 -30.64 44.48 8.78
CA HIS A 165 -30.95 43.92 7.47
C HIS A 165 -31.94 42.77 7.58
N ASP A 166 -33.09 42.91 6.91
CA ASP A 166 -34.13 41.87 6.85
C ASP A 166 -33.68 40.64 6.03
N ASP A 167 -32.93 40.86 4.94
CA ASP A 167 -32.34 39.78 4.15
C ASP A 167 -31.05 39.26 4.81
N PRO A 168 -30.94 37.96 5.14
CA PRO A 168 -29.74 37.40 5.73
C PRO A 168 -28.50 37.47 4.82
N VAL A 169 -28.65 37.54 3.49
CA VAL A 169 -27.56 37.71 2.52
C VAL A 169 -26.95 39.10 2.66
N ASP A 170 -27.78 40.14 2.79
CA ASP A 170 -27.33 41.52 3.02
C ASP A 170 -26.70 41.67 4.41
N ALA A 171 -27.26 41.00 5.43
CA ALA A 171 -26.66 40.94 6.75
C ALA A 171 -25.25 40.33 6.72
N TRP A 172 -25.07 39.24 5.97
CA TRP A 172 -23.75 38.64 5.78
C TRP A 172 -22.80 39.58 5.02
N ALA A 173 -23.29 40.22 3.95
CA ALA A 173 -22.52 41.19 3.17
C ALA A 173 -21.96 42.32 4.06
N ALA A 174 -22.78 42.87 4.97
CA ALA A 174 -22.35 43.88 5.93
C ALA A 174 -21.24 43.37 6.87
N VAL A 175 -21.34 42.13 7.36
CA VAL A 175 -20.34 41.52 8.25
C VAL A 175 -19.00 41.28 7.54
N VAL A 176 -19.00 40.76 6.32
CA VAL A 176 -17.76 40.44 5.60
C VAL A 176 -17.16 41.64 4.86
N GLY A 177 -18.00 42.62 4.51
CA GLY A 177 -17.62 43.86 3.84
C GLY A 177 -16.90 44.83 4.77
N ASP A 178 -17.13 44.78 6.09
CA ASP A 178 -16.40 45.58 7.07
C ASP A 178 -15.02 44.96 7.41
N PRO A 179 -13.89 45.61 7.06
CA PRO A 179 -12.56 45.09 7.32
C PRO A 179 -12.25 44.88 8.80
N GLU A 180 -12.80 45.71 9.69
CA GLU A 180 -12.57 45.61 11.13
C GLU A 180 -13.26 44.36 11.71
N THR A 181 -14.56 44.21 11.45
CA THR A 181 -15.34 43.03 11.84
C THR A 181 -14.75 41.75 11.25
N ARG A 182 -14.39 41.77 9.96
CA ARG A 182 -13.75 40.63 9.28
C ARG A 182 -12.45 40.22 9.96
N SER A 183 -11.56 41.18 10.20
CA SER A 183 -10.29 40.97 10.90
C SER A 183 -10.50 40.41 12.31
N ARG A 184 -11.49 40.94 13.06
CA ARG A 184 -11.80 40.53 14.43
C ARG A 184 -12.16 39.04 14.52
N TYR A 185 -13.11 38.55 13.72
CA TYR A 185 -13.49 37.13 13.82
C TYR A 185 -12.44 36.18 13.24
N GLN A 186 -11.68 36.61 12.23
CA GLN A 186 -10.61 35.79 11.64
C GLN A 186 -9.44 35.59 12.60
N ARG A 187 -9.00 36.64 13.31
CA ARG A 187 -7.92 36.54 14.33
C ARG A 187 -8.32 35.74 15.57
N ALA A 188 -9.61 35.47 15.76
CA ALA A 188 -10.13 34.62 16.83
C ALA A 188 -10.15 33.12 16.49
N ARG A 189 -9.84 32.73 15.24
CA ARG A 189 -9.71 31.32 14.84
C ARG A 189 -8.60 30.64 15.64
N GLY A 190 -8.88 29.44 16.19
CA GLY A 190 -7.94 28.68 17.02
C GLY A 190 -7.83 29.12 18.49
N LYS A 191 -8.56 30.16 18.94
CA LYS A 191 -8.38 30.77 20.28
C LYS A 191 -9.53 30.53 21.27
N GLY A 192 -10.38 29.52 21.05
CA GLY A 192 -11.56 29.29 21.89
C GLY A 192 -12.65 30.37 21.73
N GLY A 193 -13.62 30.45 22.65
CA GLY A 193 -14.76 31.38 22.51
C GLY A 193 -15.81 30.89 21.49
N LEU A 194 -16.01 29.58 21.42
CA LEU A 194 -17.17 29.00 20.74
C LEU A 194 -18.40 29.10 21.64
N VAL A 195 -19.50 29.58 21.09
CA VAL A 195 -20.78 29.68 21.79
C VAL A 195 -21.80 28.76 21.13
N ARG A 196 -22.69 28.19 21.93
CA ARG A 196 -23.79 27.34 21.43
C ARG A 196 -24.74 28.19 20.59
N ALA A 197 -25.11 27.67 19.42
CA ALA A 197 -26.11 28.23 18.52
C ALA A 197 -27.28 27.25 18.34
N THR A 198 -28.20 27.56 17.42
CA THR A 198 -29.27 26.66 16.99
C THR A 198 -29.08 26.24 15.54
N TRP A 199 -29.66 25.10 15.14
CA TRP A 199 -29.60 24.63 13.75
C TRP A 199 -30.20 25.64 12.75
N PRO A 200 -31.39 26.24 12.98
CA PRO A 200 -31.91 27.28 12.09
C PRO A 200 -30.96 28.47 11.92
N GLU A 201 -30.35 28.95 13.01
CA GLU A 201 -29.44 30.09 12.99
C GLU A 201 -28.16 29.82 12.20
N VAL A 202 -27.53 28.66 12.40
CA VAL A 202 -26.30 28.34 11.64
C VAL A 202 -26.60 28.03 10.18
N ASN A 203 -27.76 27.43 9.88
CA ASN A 203 -28.15 27.14 8.50
C ASN A 203 -28.45 28.44 7.73
N GLU A 204 -29.13 29.43 8.34
CA GLU A 204 -29.34 30.75 7.73
C GLU A 204 -28.01 31.45 7.45
N LEU A 205 -27.12 31.53 8.45
CA LEU A 205 -25.80 32.16 8.31
C LEU A 205 -24.98 31.49 7.20
N ILE A 206 -24.90 30.16 7.19
CA ILE A 206 -24.14 29.40 6.19
C ILE A 206 -24.75 29.60 4.80
N ALA A 207 -26.07 29.51 4.64
CA ALA A 207 -26.72 29.72 3.35
C ALA A 207 -26.51 31.14 2.82
N ALA A 208 -26.67 32.16 3.66
CA ALA A 208 -26.40 33.54 3.32
C ALA A 208 -24.95 33.76 2.85
N ALA A 209 -24.00 33.13 3.54
CA ALA A 209 -22.59 33.17 3.15
C ALA A 209 -22.34 32.55 1.77
N HIS A 210 -22.95 31.39 1.48
CA HIS A 210 -22.84 30.76 0.17
C HIS A 210 -23.46 31.64 -0.93
N VAL A 211 -24.70 32.09 -0.75
CA VAL A 211 -25.41 32.92 -1.73
C VAL A 211 -24.65 34.22 -2.02
N HIS A 212 -24.19 34.91 -0.98
CA HIS A 212 -23.38 36.12 -1.13
C HIS A 212 -22.09 35.83 -1.91
N THR A 213 -21.32 34.82 -1.50
CA THR A 213 -20.04 34.49 -2.16
C THR A 213 -20.25 34.09 -3.62
N ILE A 214 -21.27 33.29 -3.93
CA ILE A 214 -21.60 32.91 -5.31
C ILE A 214 -21.96 34.15 -6.14
N LYS A 215 -22.83 35.01 -5.61
CA LYS A 215 -23.29 36.23 -6.29
C LYS A 215 -22.16 37.22 -6.58
N GLU A 216 -21.28 37.44 -5.60
CA GLU A 216 -20.25 38.48 -5.67
C GLU A 216 -18.95 38.02 -6.34
N HIS A 217 -18.58 36.74 -6.18
CA HIS A 217 -17.26 36.24 -6.57
C HIS A 217 -17.28 35.03 -7.50
N GLY A 218 -18.43 34.41 -7.72
CA GLY A 218 -18.58 33.17 -8.47
C GLY A 218 -18.61 31.93 -7.56
N PRO A 219 -19.22 30.83 -8.04
CA PRO A 219 -19.44 29.63 -7.24
C PRO A 219 -18.15 28.85 -6.93
N ASP A 220 -17.13 28.99 -7.77
CA ASP A 220 -15.81 28.38 -7.58
C ASP A 220 -15.01 28.97 -6.41
N ARG A 221 -15.53 29.99 -5.72
CA ARG A 221 -15.02 30.50 -4.42
C ARG A 221 -15.60 29.76 -3.22
N VAL A 222 -16.48 28.79 -3.46
CA VAL A 222 -16.97 27.84 -2.47
C VAL A 222 -16.25 26.51 -2.67
N PHE A 223 -15.58 26.04 -1.61
CA PHE A 223 -14.80 24.81 -1.65
C PHE A 223 -15.32 23.78 -0.64
N GLY A 224 -15.38 22.52 -1.06
CA GLY A 224 -15.60 21.38 -0.18
C GLY A 224 -14.35 20.52 -0.08
N PHE A 225 -13.93 20.22 1.16
CA PHE A 225 -12.90 19.21 1.42
C PHE A 225 -13.50 18.09 2.25
N SER A 226 -13.64 16.92 1.64
CA SER A 226 -14.08 15.70 2.31
C SER A 226 -13.34 14.54 1.65
N PRO A 227 -12.42 13.86 2.35
CA PRO A 227 -11.59 12.83 1.74
C PRO A 227 -12.29 11.47 1.71
N ILE A 228 -11.73 10.54 0.92
CA ILE A 228 -11.91 9.09 1.06
C ILE A 228 -13.40 8.66 1.12
N PRO A 229 -14.11 8.62 -0.01
CA PRO A 229 -15.53 8.26 -0.04
C PRO A 229 -15.80 6.81 0.39
N ALA A 230 -14.85 5.89 0.19
CA ALA A 230 -15.08 4.47 0.42
C ALA A 230 -15.30 4.09 1.90
N MET A 231 -14.88 4.93 2.85
CA MET A 231 -15.11 4.68 4.29
C MET A 231 -16.54 5.03 4.73
N SER A 232 -17.22 5.92 4.02
CA SER A 232 -18.58 6.37 4.34
C SER A 232 -19.23 7.09 3.14
N MET A 233 -19.65 6.31 2.14
CA MET A 233 -20.03 6.81 0.81
C MET A 233 -21.14 7.87 0.85
N ALA A 234 -22.22 7.61 1.59
CA ALA A 234 -23.35 8.54 1.73
C ALA A 234 -22.95 9.82 2.48
N SER A 235 -22.12 9.70 3.52
CA SER A 235 -21.63 10.85 4.29
C SER A 235 -20.74 11.76 3.45
N HIS A 236 -19.86 11.19 2.61
CA HIS A 236 -19.09 11.97 1.65
C HIS A 236 -20.01 12.63 0.61
N ALA A 237 -20.92 11.85 0.01
CA ALA A 237 -21.82 12.32 -1.04
C ALA A 237 -22.72 13.49 -0.58
N ALA A 238 -23.12 13.53 0.68
CA ALA A 238 -23.96 14.62 1.20
C ALA A 238 -23.31 16.01 1.02
N GLY A 239 -22.03 16.16 1.37
CA GLY A 239 -21.30 17.42 1.19
C GLY A 239 -20.90 17.65 -0.26
N ALA A 240 -20.40 16.61 -0.94
CA ALA A 240 -19.98 16.72 -2.34
C ALA A 240 -21.13 17.16 -3.25
N ARG A 241 -22.31 16.55 -3.07
CA ARG A 241 -23.48 16.85 -3.91
C ARG A 241 -23.94 18.28 -3.70
N PHE A 242 -23.98 18.74 -2.45
CA PHE A 242 -24.33 20.13 -2.14
C PHE A 242 -23.38 21.11 -2.82
N ILE A 243 -22.07 20.91 -2.72
CA ILE A 243 -21.07 21.79 -3.32
C ILE A 243 -21.14 21.75 -4.85
N SER A 244 -21.24 20.56 -5.45
CA SER A 244 -21.34 20.40 -6.90
C SER A 244 -22.60 21.06 -7.49
N LEU A 245 -23.75 20.93 -6.84
CA LEU A 245 -25.00 21.57 -7.29
C LEU A 245 -24.95 23.11 -7.22
N LEU A 246 -24.14 23.67 -6.31
CA LEU A 246 -23.89 25.10 -6.25
C LEU A 246 -22.90 25.59 -7.33
N GLY A 247 -22.23 24.68 -8.06
CA GLY A 247 -21.12 24.99 -8.96
C GLY A 247 -19.78 25.21 -8.24
N GLY A 248 -19.67 24.79 -6.97
CA GLY A 248 -18.45 24.91 -6.18
C GLY A 248 -17.43 23.81 -6.47
N SER A 249 -16.23 23.97 -5.91
CA SER A 249 -15.09 23.07 -6.17
C SER A 249 -14.93 22.02 -5.06
N MET A 250 -15.00 20.74 -5.43
CA MET A 250 -14.58 19.65 -4.55
C MET A 250 -13.07 19.44 -4.67
N LEU A 251 -12.36 19.46 -3.55
CA LEU A 251 -10.92 19.28 -3.49
C LEU A 251 -10.54 17.79 -3.49
N SER A 252 -9.46 17.44 -4.18
CA SER A 252 -8.89 16.10 -4.20
C SER A 252 -8.25 15.74 -2.85
N PHE A 253 -8.00 14.45 -2.64
CA PHE A 253 -7.40 13.94 -1.41
C PHE A 253 -6.27 12.93 -1.64
N TYR A 254 -6.33 12.10 -2.69
CA TYR A 254 -5.42 10.95 -2.82
C TYR A 254 -4.00 11.39 -3.20
N ASP A 255 -3.91 12.32 -4.14
CA ASP A 255 -2.71 13.10 -4.46
C ASP A 255 -2.25 13.97 -3.28
N TRP A 256 -3.16 14.69 -2.63
CA TRP A 256 -2.87 15.60 -1.52
C TRP A 256 -2.29 14.87 -0.29
N TYR A 257 -2.75 13.66 -0.02
CA TYR A 257 -2.22 12.82 1.06
C TYR A 257 -0.91 12.12 0.69
N ALA A 258 -0.41 12.32 -0.54
CA ALA A 258 0.68 11.55 -1.13
C ALA A 258 0.40 10.04 -1.08
N ASP A 259 -0.87 9.66 -1.08
CA ASP A 259 -1.28 8.26 -1.11
C ASP A 259 -1.38 7.76 -2.56
N LEU A 260 -1.63 8.64 -3.53
CA LEU A 260 -1.53 8.32 -4.96
C LEU A 260 -0.11 7.87 -5.31
N PRO A 261 0.11 6.62 -5.76
CA PRO A 261 1.39 6.22 -6.30
C PRO A 261 1.49 6.74 -7.74
N VAL A 262 2.17 7.87 -7.94
CA VAL A 262 2.29 8.54 -9.25
C VAL A 262 2.82 7.60 -10.34
N ALA A 263 3.61 6.60 -9.97
CA ALA A 263 4.08 5.54 -10.86
C ALA A 263 2.95 4.68 -11.45
N SER A 264 1.82 4.47 -10.76
CA SER A 264 0.71 3.67 -11.29
C SER A 264 0.07 4.31 -12.52
N PRO A 265 -0.34 5.61 -12.51
CA PRO A 265 -0.79 6.28 -13.72
C PRO A 265 0.27 6.32 -14.83
N GLN A 266 1.56 6.44 -14.49
CA GLN A 266 2.66 6.46 -15.47
C GLN A 266 2.85 5.11 -16.17
N VAL A 267 2.74 4.00 -15.46
CA VAL A 267 3.04 2.64 -15.97
C VAL A 267 1.78 1.95 -16.51
N PHE A 268 0.66 2.05 -15.81
CA PHE A 268 -0.56 1.30 -16.12
C PHE A 268 -1.70 2.17 -16.66
N GLY A 269 -1.60 3.50 -16.57
CA GLY A 269 -2.70 4.40 -16.90
C GLY A 269 -3.90 4.25 -15.96
N ASP A 270 -3.67 3.74 -14.74
CA ASP A 270 -4.68 3.50 -13.71
C ASP A 270 -4.34 4.28 -12.42
N GLN A 271 -5.37 4.72 -11.69
CA GLN A 271 -5.18 5.45 -10.42
C GLN A 271 -4.45 4.56 -9.39
N THR A 272 -5.03 3.42 -9.08
CA THR A 272 -4.53 2.37 -8.19
C THR A 272 -5.48 1.18 -8.25
N ASP A 273 -4.94 0.00 -8.60
CA ASP A 273 -5.60 -1.28 -8.36
C ASP A 273 -4.56 -2.27 -7.82
N VAL A 274 -4.93 -2.99 -6.77
CA VAL A 274 -4.05 -3.86 -6.00
C VAL A 274 -4.77 -5.14 -5.62
N PRO A 275 -4.04 -6.25 -5.41
CA PRO A 275 -4.62 -7.49 -4.91
C PRO A 275 -5.27 -7.29 -3.53
N GLU A 276 -6.25 -8.13 -3.20
CA GLU A 276 -6.77 -8.20 -1.84
C GLU A 276 -5.75 -8.86 -0.89
N SER A 277 -5.90 -8.64 0.42
CA SER A 277 -4.98 -9.23 1.41
C SER A 277 -5.04 -10.75 1.47
N ALA A 278 -6.19 -11.35 1.15
CA ALA A 278 -6.29 -12.80 0.99
C ALA A 278 -5.40 -13.34 -0.13
N ASP A 279 -4.98 -12.52 -1.11
CA ASP A 279 -4.06 -12.98 -2.16
C ASP A 279 -2.59 -13.00 -1.68
N TRP A 280 -2.26 -12.36 -0.55
CA TRP A 280 -0.94 -12.50 0.08
C TRP A 280 -0.67 -13.95 0.50
N TRP A 281 -1.73 -14.69 0.85
CA TRP A 281 -1.67 -16.12 1.11
C TRP A 281 -1.23 -16.95 -0.10
N ASN A 282 -1.48 -16.44 -1.31
CA ASN A 282 -1.07 -17.06 -2.55
C ASN A 282 0.37 -16.70 -2.93
N ALA A 283 1.03 -15.72 -2.31
CA ALA A 283 2.43 -15.46 -2.62
C ALA A 283 3.34 -16.56 -2.03
N SER A 284 4.38 -16.97 -2.75
CA SER A 284 5.43 -17.86 -2.22
C SER A 284 6.70 -17.09 -1.82
N TYR A 285 6.84 -15.84 -2.29
CA TYR A 285 7.87 -14.91 -1.86
C TYR A 285 7.27 -13.51 -1.71
N LEU A 286 7.42 -12.91 -0.53
CA LEU A 286 6.79 -11.65 -0.18
C LEU A 286 7.82 -10.65 0.32
N ILE A 287 7.89 -9.47 -0.31
CA ILE A 287 8.69 -8.36 0.20
C ILE A 287 7.73 -7.30 0.77
N MET A 288 7.87 -6.96 2.05
CA MET A 288 7.22 -5.78 2.65
C MET A 288 8.18 -4.59 2.59
N TRP A 289 7.98 -3.71 1.62
CA TRP A 289 8.90 -2.60 1.33
C TRP A 289 8.27 -1.25 1.71
N GLY A 290 8.75 -0.63 2.80
CA GLY A 290 8.16 0.60 3.31
C GLY A 290 6.73 0.44 3.85
N ALA A 291 6.33 -0.79 4.19
CA ALA A 291 4.97 -1.14 4.62
C ALA A 291 4.96 -1.87 5.98
N ASN A 292 4.56 -1.18 7.05
CA ASN A 292 4.49 -1.75 8.39
C ASN A 292 3.16 -2.51 8.65
N VAL A 293 2.95 -3.60 7.91
CA VAL A 293 1.72 -4.42 7.86
C VAL A 293 1.05 -4.70 9.23
N PRO A 294 1.71 -5.16 10.31
CA PRO A 294 1.02 -5.45 11.57
C PRO A 294 0.43 -4.22 12.27
N VAL A 295 0.99 -3.02 12.04
CA VAL A 295 0.52 -1.77 12.65
C VAL A 295 -0.46 -1.06 11.74
N THR A 296 -0.03 -0.86 10.50
CA THR A 296 -0.73 -0.09 9.48
C THR A 296 -1.50 -0.99 8.55
N ARG A 297 -1.77 -2.26 8.88
CA ARG A 297 -2.71 -3.18 8.22
C ARG A 297 -3.12 -4.34 9.14
N THR A 298 -3.23 -4.00 10.44
CA THR A 298 -3.58 -4.91 11.55
C THR A 298 -4.66 -5.96 11.23
N PRO A 299 -5.84 -5.62 10.68
CA PRO A 299 -6.89 -6.62 10.43
C PRO A 299 -6.54 -7.63 9.33
N ASP A 300 -5.54 -7.36 8.50
CA ASP A 300 -5.13 -8.17 7.35
C ASP A 300 -3.78 -8.88 7.59
N ALA A 301 -3.05 -8.50 8.63
CA ALA A 301 -1.69 -8.98 8.90
C ALA A 301 -1.60 -10.50 9.10
N HIS A 302 -2.71 -11.15 9.48
CA HIS A 302 -2.75 -12.60 9.67
C HIS A 302 -2.48 -13.36 8.36
N PHE A 303 -2.95 -12.88 7.20
CA PHE A 303 -2.67 -13.54 5.91
C PHE A 303 -1.18 -13.67 5.64
N MET A 304 -0.41 -12.60 5.88
CA MET A 304 1.05 -12.64 5.77
C MET A 304 1.66 -13.58 6.82
N ALA A 305 1.22 -13.50 8.08
CA ALA A 305 1.79 -14.32 9.15
C ALA A 305 1.53 -15.82 8.95
N GLU A 306 0.34 -16.18 8.46
CA GLU A 306 -0.11 -17.55 8.25
C GLU A 306 0.48 -18.15 6.97
N ALA A 307 0.64 -17.36 5.91
CA ALA A 307 1.25 -17.81 4.65
C ALA A 307 2.68 -18.35 4.86
N ARG A 308 3.40 -17.83 5.84
CA ARG A 308 4.73 -18.32 6.24
C ARG A 308 4.73 -19.78 6.67
N TYR A 309 3.63 -20.28 7.27
CA TYR A 309 3.51 -21.70 7.62
C TYR A 309 3.40 -22.62 6.39
N ARG A 310 3.13 -22.06 5.21
CA ARG A 310 3.17 -22.76 3.91
C ARG A 310 4.50 -22.63 3.19
N GLY A 311 5.52 -22.09 3.85
CA GLY A 311 6.85 -21.92 3.29
C GLY A 311 7.05 -20.62 2.50
N GLN A 312 6.12 -19.66 2.59
CA GLN A 312 6.37 -18.32 2.04
C GLN A 312 7.56 -17.68 2.76
N LYS A 313 8.58 -17.26 2.00
CA LYS A 313 9.66 -16.42 2.53
C LYS A 313 9.22 -14.97 2.57
N VAL A 314 9.49 -14.29 3.69
CA VAL A 314 9.14 -12.89 3.92
C VAL A 314 10.40 -12.05 4.13
N VAL A 315 10.56 -11.00 3.33
CA VAL A 315 11.64 -10.01 3.46
C VAL A 315 11.04 -8.68 3.88
N THR A 316 11.61 -8.00 4.85
CA THR A 316 11.25 -6.60 5.16
C THR A 316 12.34 -5.65 4.69
N VAL A 317 11.91 -4.55 4.10
CA VAL A 317 12.80 -3.44 3.75
C VAL A 317 12.30 -2.18 4.45
N SER A 318 13.05 -1.77 5.47
CA SER A 318 12.75 -0.60 6.31
C SER A 318 14.04 -0.09 6.98
N PRO A 319 14.23 1.24 7.09
CA PRO A 319 15.42 1.82 7.72
C PRO A 319 15.51 1.55 9.23
N ASP A 320 14.38 1.34 9.89
CA ASP A 320 14.28 0.99 11.29
C ASP A 320 13.84 -0.47 11.48
N TYR A 321 14.06 -1.00 12.68
CA TYR A 321 13.54 -2.31 13.10
C TYR A 321 12.04 -2.19 13.41
N ALA A 322 11.25 -2.01 12.36
CA ALA A 322 9.80 -1.81 12.43
C ALA A 322 9.07 -3.09 12.90
N ASP A 323 7.82 -2.94 13.33
CA ASP A 323 7.01 -4.06 13.87
C ASP A 323 6.81 -5.23 12.88
N ASN A 324 6.87 -4.97 11.56
CA ASN A 324 6.80 -6.01 10.53
C ASN A 324 8.06 -6.89 10.50
N THR A 325 9.22 -6.36 10.88
CA THR A 325 10.51 -7.06 10.84
C THR A 325 10.54 -8.29 11.73
N LYS A 326 9.79 -8.32 12.83
CA LYS A 326 9.69 -9.52 13.69
C LYS A 326 9.04 -10.73 12.99
N PHE A 327 8.34 -10.50 11.88
CA PHE A 327 7.72 -11.54 11.06
C PHE A 327 8.59 -11.91 9.84
N ALA A 328 9.67 -11.18 9.59
CA ALA A 328 10.51 -11.40 8.43
C ALA A 328 11.52 -12.52 8.67
N ASP A 329 11.90 -13.19 7.58
CA ASP A 329 13.03 -14.12 7.55
C ASP A 329 14.34 -13.38 7.23
N GLU A 330 14.25 -12.21 6.58
CA GLU A 330 15.36 -11.32 6.27
C GLU A 330 14.96 -9.85 6.44
N TRP A 331 15.86 -9.01 6.94
CA TRP A 331 15.67 -7.57 7.08
C TRP A 331 16.75 -6.80 6.34
N MET A 332 16.34 -5.96 5.40
CA MET A 332 17.19 -5.02 4.67
C MET A 332 16.94 -3.62 5.20
N SER A 333 18.00 -2.93 5.63
CA SER A 333 17.92 -1.62 6.30
C SER A 333 18.58 -0.52 5.48
N PRO A 334 18.00 -0.09 4.35
CA PRO A 334 18.57 0.99 3.55
C PRO A 334 18.48 2.33 4.28
N HIS A 335 19.37 3.27 3.95
CA HIS A 335 19.21 4.66 4.33
C HIS A 335 17.86 5.21 3.82
N PRO A 336 17.10 5.97 4.62
CA PRO A 336 15.77 6.44 4.24
C PRO A 336 15.76 7.18 2.90
N GLY A 337 14.87 6.79 1.98
CA GLY A 337 14.70 7.43 0.68
C GLY A 337 15.66 6.95 -0.41
N THR A 338 16.53 5.98 -0.10
CA THR A 338 17.48 5.39 -1.05
C THR A 338 16.99 4.07 -1.66
N ASP A 339 15.75 3.67 -1.38
CA ASP A 339 15.16 2.39 -1.79
C ASP A 339 15.21 2.13 -3.30
N GLY A 340 15.12 3.20 -4.11
CA GLY A 340 15.25 3.10 -5.56
C GLY A 340 16.63 2.59 -5.99
N ALA A 341 17.71 2.95 -5.30
CA ALA A 341 19.05 2.43 -5.60
C ALA A 341 19.14 0.92 -5.33
N LEU A 342 18.58 0.46 -4.20
CA LEU A 342 18.51 -0.96 -3.87
C LEU A 342 17.72 -1.75 -4.92
N ALA A 343 16.54 -1.27 -5.30
CA ALA A 343 15.72 -1.93 -6.31
C ALA A 343 16.36 -1.91 -7.71
N MET A 344 17.06 -0.83 -8.09
CA MET A 344 17.81 -0.80 -9.34
C MET A 344 18.92 -1.86 -9.37
N ALA A 345 19.62 -2.09 -8.26
CA ALA A 345 20.62 -3.15 -8.17
C ALA A 345 20.03 -4.56 -8.22
N MET A 346 18.89 -4.77 -7.56
CA MET A 346 18.15 -6.03 -7.72
C MET A 346 17.75 -6.24 -9.19
N GLY A 347 17.28 -5.20 -9.87
CA GLY A 347 16.91 -5.27 -11.29
C GLY A 347 18.11 -5.52 -12.20
N HIS A 348 19.30 -4.98 -11.88
CA HIS A 348 20.54 -5.29 -12.60
C HIS A 348 20.87 -6.78 -12.54
N VAL A 349 20.74 -7.40 -11.37
CA VAL A 349 20.94 -8.85 -11.20
C VAL A 349 19.90 -9.64 -12.00
N ILE A 350 18.63 -9.26 -11.93
CA ILE A 350 17.54 -9.92 -12.68
C ILE A 350 17.79 -9.87 -14.18
N LEU A 351 18.09 -8.69 -14.73
CA LEU A 351 18.35 -8.51 -16.15
C LEU A 351 19.61 -9.27 -16.60
N THR A 352 20.67 -9.22 -15.80
CA THR A 352 21.93 -9.92 -16.11
C THR A 352 21.71 -11.43 -16.13
N GLU A 353 21.12 -12.02 -15.09
CA GLU A 353 21.03 -13.47 -14.94
C GLU A 353 19.89 -14.11 -15.72
N PHE A 354 18.72 -13.44 -15.80
CA PHE A 354 17.47 -14.03 -16.30
C PHE A 354 17.00 -13.47 -17.65
N PHE A 355 17.73 -12.51 -18.23
CA PHE A 355 17.49 -12.01 -19.59
C PHE A 355 18.73 -12.07 -20.50
N VAL A 356 19.94 -11.83 -19.98
CA VAL A 356 21.17 -11.79 -20.79
C VAL A 356 21.95 -13.11 -20.72
N ASN A 357 22.36 -13.54 -19.53
CA ASN A 357 23.13 -14.78 -19.35
C ASN A 357 22.30 -16.02 -19.67
N ARG A 358 21.03 -16.02 -19.23
CA ARG A 358 20.03 -17.05 -19.50
C ARG A 358 18.71 -16.34 -19.74
N GLN A 359 17.99 -16.71 -20.79
CA GLN A 359 16.64 -16.21 -21.03
C GLN A 359 15.62 -17.15 -20.39
N VAL A 360 14.88 -16.67 -19.38
CA VAL A 360 13.75 -17.42 -18.82
C VAL A 360 12.56 -17.29 -19.77
N PRO A 361 12.03 -18.39 -20.35
CA PRO A 361 10.97 -18.32 -21.35
C PRO A 361 9.75 -17.53 -20.88
N ARG A 362 9.26 -17.81 -19.67
CA ARG A 362 8.12 -17.12 -19.08
C ARG A 362 8.32 -15.61 -18.96
N PHE A 363 9.52 -15.17 -18.55
CA PHE A 363 9.80 -13.74 -18.39
C PHE A 363 9.86 -13.04 -19.75
N VAL A 364 10.54 -13.65 -20.72
CA VAL A 364 10.63 -13.15 -22.09
C VAL A 364 9.25 -13.05 -22.74
N GLU A 365 8.44 -14.12 -22.66
CA GLU A 365 7.07 -14.14 -23.18
C GLU A 365 6.19 -13.07 -22.52
N TYR A 366 6.27 -12.96 -21.19
CA TYR A 366 5.51 -11.97 -20.44
C TYR A 366 5.86 -10.55 -20.90
N VAL A 367 7.15 -10.19 -20.95
CA VAL A 367 7.53 -8.82 -21.30
C VAL A 367 7.28 -8.50 -22.78
N LYS A 368 7.37 -9.48 -23.68
CA LYS A 368 7.00 -9.28 -25.09
C LYS A 368 5.54 -8.88 -25.26
N GLN A 369 4.64 -9.45 -24.46
CA GLN A 369 3.21 -9.25 -24.60
C GLN A 369 2.65 -8.10 -23.74
N TYR A 370 3.12 -7.96 -22.51
CA TYR A 370 2.46 -7.13 -21.49
C TYR A 370 3.21 -5.83 -21.17
N THR A 371 4.24 -5.48 -21.95
CA THR A 371 5.05 -4.28 -21.70
C THR A 371 5.37 -3.52 -22.97
N ASP A 372 5.91 -2.33 -22.80
CA ASP A 372 6.43 -1.51 -23.89
C ASP A 372 7.89 -1.86 -24.28
N LEU A 373 8.51 -2.86 -23.64
CA LEU A 373 9.90 -3.25 -23.88
C LEU A 373 10.26 -3.53 -25.37
N PRO A 374 9.39 -4.17 -26.18
CA PRO A 374 9.68 -4.39 -27.60
C PRO A 374 9.53 -3.18 -28.52
N PHE A 375 8.96 -2.06 -28.02
CA PHE A 375 8.59 -0.94 -28.88
C PHE A 375 9.80 -0.10 -29.27
N LEU A 376 9.71 0.52 -30.45
CA LEU A 376 10.79 1.27 -31.06
C LEU A 376 10.83 2.71 -30.56
N VAL A 377 12.01 3.14 -30.15
CA VAL A 377 12.33 4.53 -29.79
C VAL A 377 13.35 5.07 -30.80
N SER A 378 13.08 6.24 -31.38
CA SER A 378 14.06 6.92 -32.23
C SER A 378 15.18 7.52 -31.40
N LEU A 379 16.39 7.54 -31.97
CA LEU A 379 17.53 8.20 -31.38
C LEU A 379 17.81 9.52 -32.09
N LYS A 380 18.15 10.55 -31.32
CA LYS A 380 18.54 11.87 -31.81
C LYS A 380 20.00 12.14 -31.47
N GLU A 381 20.75 12.62 -32.45
CA GLU A 381 22.15 12.99 -32.25
C GLU A 381 22.26 14.20 -31.31
N LYS A 382 23.18 14.12 -30.35
CA LYS A 382 23.52 15.19 -29.41
C LYS A 382 24.97 15.04 -28.97
N ASP A 383 25.75 16.11 -29.10
CA ASP A 383 27.13 16.21 -28.61
C ASP A 383 28.04 15.05 -29.05
N GLY A 384 27.92 14.60 -30.30
CA GLY A 384 28.70 13.49 -30.88
C GLY A 384 28.29 12.09 -30.40
N ALA A 385 27.17 11.98 -29.68
CA ALA A 385 26.55 10.74 -29.24
C ALA A 385 25.03 10.80 -29.50
N TRP A 386 24.26 9.91 -28.89
CA TRP A 386 22.81 9.80 -29.09
C TRP A 386 22.03 10.00 -27.80
N VAL A 387 20.81 10.51 -27.89
CA VAL A 387 19.83 10.51 -26.80
C VAL A 387 18.54 9.83 -27.26
N PRO A 388 17.83 9.10 -26.38
CA PRO A 388 16.48 8.64 -26.66
C PRO A 388 15.56 9.83 -26.95
N ASP A 389 14.77 9.75 -28.02
CA ASP A 389 13.78 10.77 -28.41
C ASP A 389 12.37 10.21 -28.21
N LYS A 390 11.56 10.10 -29.27
CA LYS A 390 10.16 9.65 -29.20
C LYS A 390 9.99 8.20 -29.63
N PHE A 391 8.90 7.59 -29.21
CA PHE A 391 8.42 6.34 -29.82
C PHE A 391 8.16 6.54 -31.32
N ILE A 392 8.46 5.50 -32.10
CA ILE A 392 7.99 5.40 -33.48
C ILE A 392 6.51 5.06 -33.47
N THR A 393 5.75 5.75 -34.32
CA THR A 393 4.30 5.58 -34.44
C THR A 393 3.89 5.16 -35.85
N ALA A 394 2.67 4.67 -36.02
CA ALA A 394 2.12 4.33 -37.33
C ALA A 394 2.13 5.54 -38.29
N ALA A 395 1.95 6.76 -37.75
CA ALA A 395 2.05 7.99 -38.54
C ALA A 395 3.45 8.20 -39.13
N ASP A 396 4.52 7.82 -38.41
CA ASP A 396 5.89 7.87 -38.93
C ASP A 396 6.09 6.87 -40.08
N LEU A 397 5.35 5.75 -40.08
CA LEU A 397 5.36 4.75 -41.17
C LEU A 397 4.46 5.12 -42.35
N GLY A 398 3.73 6.24 -42.27
CA GLY A 398 2.87 6.72 -43.33
C GLY A 398 1.39 6.37 -43.21
N ASP A 399 0.95 5.84 -42.06
CA ASP A 399 -0.48 5.63 -41.77
C ASP A 399 -1.18 6.98 -41.49
N ASP A 400 -2.21 7.30 -42.28
CA ASP A 400 -3.03 8.51 -42.14
C ASP A 400 -4.39 8.24 -41.45
N THR A 401 -4.59 7.04 -40.90
CA THR A 401 -5.82 6.72 -40.16
C THR A 401 -5.93 7.52 -38.85
N GLU A 402 -7.16 7.74 -38.41
CA GLU A 402 -7.43 8.41 -37.14
C GLU A 402 -6.73 7.69 -35.97
N GLY A 403 -6.01 8.46 -35.15
CA GLY A 403 -5.23 7.95 -34.03
C GLY A 403 -3.87 7.35 -34.41
N ALA A 404 -3.42 7.38 -35.67
CA ALA A 404 -2.12 6.81 -36.09
C ALA A 404 -0.91 7.34 -35.29
N ALA A 405 -0.93 8.60 -34.86
CA ALA A 405 0.10 9.20 -34.01
C ALA A 405 0.14 8.64 -32.57
N PHE A 406 -0.84 7.83 -32.18
CA PHE A 406 -0.95 7.17 -30.87
C PHE A 406 -0.90 5.65 -30.99
N LYS A 407 -0.45 5.13 -32.14
CA LYS A 407 -0.25 3.70 -32.38
C LYS A 407 1.26 3.43 -32.48
N THR A 408 1.84 2.89 -31.42
CA THR A 408 3.29 2.64 -31.33
C THR A 408 3.71 1.43 -32.18
N VAL A 409 4.98 1.36 -32.56
CA VAL A 409 5.52 0.35 -33.48
C VAL A 409 6.54 -0.55 -32.78
N LEU A 410 6.52 -1.85 -33.08
CA LEU A 410 7.53 -2.83 -32.72
C LEU A 410 8.07 -3.54 -33.98
N VAL A 411 9.02 -4.46 -33.83
CA VAL A 411 9.49 -5.33 -34.92
C VAL A 411 9.04 -6.76 -34.66
N ASP A 412 8.52 -7.43 -35.69
CA ASP A 412 8.27 -8.86 -35.65
C ASP A 412 9.60 -9.62 -35.84
N ALA A 413 10.00 -10.40 -34.84
CA ALA A 413 11.23 -11.18 -34.82
C ALA A 413 11.26 -12.24 -35.93
N ALA A 414 10.11 -12.76 -36.36
CA ALA A 414 10.04 -13.77 -37.42
C ALA A 414 10.39 -13.21 -38.80
N THR A 415 10.06 -11.93 -39.05
CA THR A 415 10.20 -11.30 -40.37
C THR A 415 11.20 -10.15 -40.43
N GLY A 416 11.61 -9.62 -39.28
CA GLY A 416 12.44 -8.41 -39.16
C GLY A 416 11.72 -7.13 -39.59
N ARG A 417 10.38 -7.15 -39.73
CA ARG A 417 9.61 -6.03 -40.26
C ARG A 417 8.91 -5.22 -39.15
N PRO A 418 8.79 -3.89 -39.30
CA PRO A 418 7.96 -3.08 -38.41
C PRO A 418 6.50 -3.52 -38.43
N HIS A 419 5.87 -3.51 -37.26
CA HIS A 419 4.47 -3.87 -37.06
C HIS A 419 3.82 -2.95 -36.04
N VAL A 420 2.54 -2.63 -36.24
CA VAL A 420 1.70 -1.86 -35.33
C VAL A 420 0.78 -2.84 -34.60
N PRO A 421 1.09 -3.24 -33.35
CA PRO A 421 0.29 -4.21 -32.63
C PRO A 421 -1.03 -3.58 -32.15
N ASN A 422 -2.00 -4.44 -31.83
CA ASN A 422 -3.22 -4.05 -31.12
C ASN A 422 -2.90 -3.39 -29.75
N GLY A 423 -3.90 -2.71 -29.17
CA GLY A 423 -3.87 -2.29 -27.76
C GLY A 423 -3.35 -0.88 -27.47
N SER A 424 -2.58 -0.27 -28.37
CA SER A 424 -2.13 1.12 -28.22
C SER A 424 -3.30 2.12 -28.20
N LEU A 425 -3.09 3.30 -27.58
CA LEU A 425 -4.15 4.27 -27.27
C LEU A 425 -4.92 4.73 -28.52
N GLY A 426 -4.25 4.79 -29.68
CA GLY A 426 -4.86 5.15 -30.96
C GLY A 426 -5.98 4.20 -31.42
N PHE A 427 -6.12 3.02 -30.82
CA PHE A 427 -7.23 2.09 -31.08
C PHE A 427 -8.42 2.24 -30.13
N ARG A 428 -8.29 2.99 -29.03
CA ARG A 428 -9.27 2.97 -27.93
C ARG A 428 -10.58 3.70 -28.22
N PHE A 429 -10.50 4.86 -28.89
CA PHE A 429 -11.61 5.82 -28.95
C PHE A 429 -12.25 5.97 -30.33
N ASN A 430 -11.62 5.42 -31.37
CA ASN A 430 -12.00 5.67 -32.76
C ASN A 430 -12.66 4.44 -33.38
N ASP A 431 -13.56 4.65 -34.35
CA ASP A 431 -14.26 3.56 -35.05
C ASP A 431 -13.29 2.58 -35.73
N SER A 432 -12.18 3.10 -36.28
CA SER A 432 -11.13 2.29 -36.93
C SER A 432 -10.40 1.34 -35.97
N GLY A 433 -10.48 1.59 -34.66
CA GLY A 433 -9.88 0.76 -33.62
C GLY A 433 -10.83 -0.17 -32.89
N LYS A 434 -12.12 -0.17 -33.25
CA LYS A 434 -13.11 -1.05 -32.63
C LYS A 434 -12.71 -2.51 -32.76
N GLY A 435 -12.60 -3.21 -31.63
CA GLY A 435 -12.16 -4.60 -31.56
C GLY A 435 -10.64 -4.80 -31.51
N LYS A 436 -9.84 -3.74 -31.67
CA LYS A 436 -8.36 -3.79 -31.69
C LYS A 436 -7.70 -3.21 -30.44
N TRP A 437 -8.47 -2.67 -29.50
CA TRP A 437 -7.94 -2.25 -28.20
C TRP A 437 -7.90 -3.44 -27.24
N ASN A 438 -6.94 -4.34 -27.48
CA ASN A 438 -6.68 -5.55 -26.69
C ASN A 438 -5.17 -5.91 -26.78
N LEU A 439 -4.71 -6.85 -25.96
CA LEU A 439 -3.31 -7.30 -25.90
C LEU A 439 -3.05 -8.60 -26.70
N ASP A 440 -3.92 -8.90 -27.67
CA ASP A 440 -3.70 -10.01 -28.60
C ASP A 440 -2.68 -9.57 -29.66
N LEU A 441 -1.57 -10.31 -29.75
CA LEU A 441 -0.50 -10.06 -30.70
C LEU A 441 -0.81 -10.59 -32.11
N GLU A 442 -1.94 -11.29 -32.31
CA GLU A 442 -2.37 -11.82 -33.60
C GLU A 442 -1.30 -12.70 -34.29
N GLY A 443 -0.51 -13.43 -33.49
CA GLY A 443 0.56 -14.32 -33.95
C GLY A 443 1.90 -13.64 -34.25
N ILE A 444 2.02 -12.33 -34.00
CA ILE A 444 3.30 -11.61 -34.06
C ILE A 444 4.19 -12.02 -32.89
N ASP A 445 5.48 -12.22 -33.15
CA ASP A 445 6.50 -12.42 -32.12
C ASP A 445 7.35 -11.14 -31.97
N PRO A 446 7.12 -10.28 -30.97
CA PRO A 446 7.89 -9.05 -30.81
C PRO A 446 9.38 -9.32 -30.58
N ALA A 447 10.23 -8.67 -31.37
CA ALA A 447 11.67 -8.63 -31.12
C ALA A 447 11.96 -7.71 -29.92
N LEU A 448 12.54 -8.27 -28.85
CA LEU A 448 12.96 -7.47 -27.69
C LEU A 448 14.22 -6.67 -27.96
N SER A 449 15.12 -7.14 -28.80
CA SER A 449 16.42 -6.51 -28.99
C SER A 449 16.90 -6.62 -30.43
N PHE A 450 17.66 -5.62 -30.86
CA PHE A 450 18.44 -5.68 -32.10
C PHE A 450 19.80 -6.35 -31.93
N TYR A 451 20.19 -6.70 -30.70
CA TYR A 451 21.49 -7.31 -30.43
C TYR A 451 21.60 -8.70 -31.09
N GLY A 452 22.63 -8.89 -31.90
CA GLY A 452 22.87 -10.14 -32.63
C GLY A 452 22.02 -10.34 -33.89
N ALA A 453 21.16 -9.37 -34.24
CA ALA A 453 20.44 -9.38 -35.52
C ALA A 453 21.38 -8.99 -36.69
N THR A 454 20.99 -9.35 -37.91
CA THR A 454 21.72 -8.97 -39.13
C THR A 454 21.39 -7.54 -39.54
N ASP A 455 22.32 -6.85 -40.20
CA ASP A 455 22.13 -5.48 -40.73
C ASP A 455 21.79 -4.41 -39.66
N THR A 456 22.22 -4.63 -38.43
CA THR A 456 22.10 -3.68 -37.31
C THR A 456 23.41 -2.96 -37.01
N GLY A 457 23.31 -1.74 -36.48
CA GLY A 457 24.44 -0.96 -35.98
C GLY A 457 24.49 -0.94 -34.45
N THR A 458 25.36 -0.09 -33.92
CA THR A 458 25.43 0.23 -32.49
C THR A 458 25.54 1.74 -32.31
N ALA A 459 24.97 2.27 -31.24
CA ALA A 459 25.08 3.67 -30.87
C ALA A 459 25.49 3.82 -29.40
N GLU A 460 26.40 4.75 -29.12
CA GLU A 460 26.61 5.23 -27.74
C GLU A 460 25.51 6.24 -27.40
N VAL A 461 24.70 5.93 -26.39
CA VAL A 461 23.64 6.76 -25.85
C VAL A 461 24.06 7.45 -24.55
N LEU A 462 23.56 8.67 -24.37
CA LEU A 462 23.70 9.51 -23.20
C LEU A 462 22.44 9.40 -22.35
N LEU A 463 22.55 8.86 -21.14
CA LEU A 463 21.44 8.70 -20.20
C LEU A 463 21.69 9.53 -18.93
N PRO A 464 20.67 10.14 -18.31
CA PRO A 464 20.87 10.98 -17.14
C PRO A 464 21.30 10.17 -15.90
N ARG A 465 22.22 10.73 -15.11
CA ARG A 465 22.75 10.15 -13.87
C ARG A 465 22.57 11.13 -12.71
N PHE A 466 22.05 10.71 -11.57
CA PHE A 466 21.69 11.63 -10.46
C PHE A 466 22.32 11.30 -9.10
N ASP A 467 23.10 10.22 -8.99
CA ASP A 467 23.85 9.84 -7.78
C ASP A 467 25.16 10.62 -7.60
N VAL A 468 25.49 11.52 -8.53
CA VAL A 468 26.70 12.35 -8.51
C VAL A 468 26.36 13.83 -8.55
N GLY A 469 27.27 14.68 -8.06
CA GLY A 469 27.11 16.14 -8.13
C GLY A 469 26.23 16.76 -7.04
N GLN A 470 25.60 15.95 -6.19
CA GLN A 470 24.66 16.38 -5.14
C GLN A 470 25.29 17.33 -4.09
N GLY A 471 26.61 17.23 -3.85
CA GLY A 471 27.33 18.14 -2.95
C GLY A 471 27.50 19.57 -3.48
N SER A 472 27.24 19.80 -4.77
CA SER A 472 27.43 21.09 -5.45
C SER A 472 26.13 21.74 -5.93
N GLY A 473 24.98 21.06 -5.81
CA GLY A 473 23.66 21.55 -6.20
C GLY A 473 22.74 20.43 -6.67
N GLU A 474 21.63 20.78 -7.32
CA GLU A 474 20.66 19.85 -7.95
C GLU A 474 21.14 19.30 -9.30
N GLY A 475 22.45 19.37 -9.57
CA GLY A 475 23.06 18.88 -10.80
C GLY A 475 23.15 17.35 -10.84
N GLY A 476 23.49 16.83 -12.03
CA GLY A 476 23.72 15.40 -12.25
C GLY A 476 24.84 15.17 -13.27
N GLY A 477 25.09 13.90 -13.55
CA GLY A 477 26.01 13.43 -14.58
C GLY A 477 25.29 12.80 -15.77
N VAL A 478 26.07 12.10 -16.59
CA VAL A 478 25.59 11.37 -17.77
C VAL A 478 26.25 10.00 -17.81
N HIS A 479 25.46 8.94 -17.98
CA HIS A 479 25.95 7.62 -18.36
C HIS A 479 26.22 7.59 -19.86
N ARG A 480 27.35 7.01 -20.26
CA ARG A 480 27.64 6.64 -21.65
C ARG A 480 27.52 5.13 -21.79
N ARG A 481 26.49 4.68 -22.50
CA ARG A 481 26.14 3.25 -22.63
C ARG A 481 25.86 2.92 -24.10
N GLY A 482 26.10 1.69 -24.51
CA GLY A 482 25.85 1.25 -25.88
C GLY A 482 24.49 0.58 -26.04
N VAL A 483 23.82 0.83 -27.16
CA VAL A 483 22.63 0.07 -27.58
C VAL A 483 22.80 -0.44 -29.01
N PRO A 484 22.27 -1.62 -29.35
CA PRO A 484 22.12 -2.01 -30.74
C PRO A 484 21.05 -1.14 -31.41
N THR A 485 21.23 -0.85 -32.69
CA THR A 485 20.35 0.04 -33.45
C THR A 485 19.98 -0.56 -34.79
N ALA A 486 18.80 -0.18 -35.27
CA ALA A 486 18.38 -0.43 -36.64
C ALA A 486 18.12 0.90 -37.35
N THR A 487 18.13 0.83 -38.67
CA THR A 487 17.76 1.97 -39.53
C THR A 487 16.34 1.77 -40.04
N LEU A 488 15.47 2.76 -39.80
CA LEU A 488 14.07 2.72 -40.21
C LEU A 488 13.75 3.84 -41.19
N GLN A 489 13.15 3.49 -42.34
CA GLN A 489 12.59 4.47 -43.27
C GLN A 489 11.26 4.99 -42.71
N THR A 490 11.18 6.29 -42.47
CA THR A 490 9.96 6.97 -42.03
C THR A 490 9.52 8.00 -43.07
N ARG A 491 8.29 8.51 -42.97
CA ARG A 491 7.77 9.61 -43.80
C ARG A 491 8.68 10.86 -43.75
N SER A 492 9.34 11.09 -42.63
CA SER A 492 10.28 12.22 -42.42
C SER A 492 11.73 11.93 -42.85
N GLY A 493 11.99 10.75 -43.41
CA GLY A 493 13.32 10.29 -43.79
C GLY A 493 13.82 9.13 -42.92
N THR A 494 15.06 8.74 -43.15
CA THR A 494 15.75 7.68 -42.41
C THR A 494 15.95 8.07 -40.94
N ARG A 495 15.54 7.22 -40.00
CA ARG A 495 15.80 7.37 -38.56
C ARG A 495 16.58 6.19 -37.99
N THR A 496 17.46 6.47 -37.04
CA THR A 496 18.08 5.45 -36.19
C THR A 496 17.14 5.12 -35.04
N VAL A 497 16.89 3.84 -34.81
CA VAL A 497 15.98 3.37 -33.76
C VAL A 497 16.62 2.28 -32.90
N THR A 498 16.14 2.15 -31.68
CA THR A 498 16.44 1.03 -30.76
C THR A 498 15.15 0.60 -30.06
N THR A 499 15.19 -0.45 -29.25
CA THR A 499 14.04 -0.90 -28.44
C THR A 499 14.07 -0.29 -27.04
N VAL A 500 12.92 -0.22 -26.36
CA VAL A 500 12.87 0.17 -24.94
C VAL A 500 13.67 -0.83 -24.08
N PHE A 501 13.64 -2.12 -24.40
CA PHE A 501 14.43 -3.14 -23.70
C PHE A 501 15.93 -2.88 -23.78
N ASP A 502 16.44 -2.51 -24.96
CA ASP A 502 17.85 -2.17 -25.15
C ASP A 502 18.26 -0.94 -24.34
N LEU A 503 17.39 0.08 -24.28
CA LEU A 503 17.58 1.25 -23.42
C LEU A 503 17.51 0.89 -21.93
N LEU A 504 16.65 -0.04 -21.55
CA LEU A 504 16.54 -0.53 -20.17
C LEU A 504 17.84 -1.22 -19.74
N LEU A 505 18.37 -2.16 -20.54
CA LEU A 505 19.65 -2.81 -20.25
C LEU A 505 20.80 -1.80 -20.15
N ALA A 506 20.83 -0.82 -21.06
CA ALA A 506 21.80 0.27 -21.00
C ALA A 506 21.67 1.09 -19.69
N GLN A 507 20.46 1.48 -19.31
CA GLN A 507 20.20 2.23 -18.07
C GLN A 507 20.66 1.44 -16.85
N TYR A 508 20.34 0.15 -16.77
CA TYR A 508 20.74 -0.73 -15.66
C TYR A 508 22.21 -1.14 -15.69
N GLY A 509 22.99 -0.73 -16.70
CA GLY A 509 24.40 -1.08 -16.82
C GLY A 509 24.65 -2.57 -17.10
N VAL A 510 23.72 -3.25 -17.77
CA VAL A 510 23.88 -4.67 -18.13
C VAL A 510 24.65 -4.78 -19.44
N ALA A 511 25.92 -5.18 -19.33
CA ALA A 511 26.84 -5.25 -20.45
C ALA A 511 26.46 -6.36 -21.45
N ARG A 512 26.68 -6.08 -22.73
CA ARG A 512 26.64 -7.07 -23.81
C ARG A 512 27.85 -6.84 -24.72
N GLU A 513 28.46 -7.93 -25.15
CA GLU A 513 29.73 -7.90 -25.89
C GLU A 513 29.67 -7.03 -27.16
N GLY A 514 30.73 -6.26 -27.42
CA GLY A 514 30.82 -5.45 -28.64
C GLY A 514 29.98 -4.16 -28.66
N LEU A 515 29.19 -3.87 -27.62
CA LEU A 515 28.51 -2.58 -27.50
C LEU A 515 29.46 -1.48 -26.97
N PRO A 516 29.41 -0.25 -27.51
CA PRO A 516 30.27 0.86 -27.09
C PRO A 516 29.89 1.38 -25.69
N GLY A 517 30.67 2.33 -25.17
CA GLY A 517 30.40 3.00 -23.90
C GLY A 517 31.13 2.37 -22.72
N GLN A 518 30.74 2.80 -21.52
CA GLN A 518 31.31 2.36 -20.24
C GLN A 518 30.38 1.32 -19.63
N TRP A 519 30.92 0.25 -19.06
CA TRP A 519 30.11 -0.84 -18.51
C TRP A 519 30.71 -1.32 -17.18
N PRO A 520 29.87 -1.69 -16.21
CA PRO A 520 30.34 -2.41 -15.04
C PRO A 520 31.03 -3.73 -15.43
N THR A 521 32.10 -4.06 -14.72
CA THR A 521 32.87 -5.30 -14.92
C THR A 521 32.31 -6.49 -14.15
N GLY A 522 31.46 -6.25 -13.15
CA GLY A 522 30.85 -7.26 -12.30
C GLY A 522 29.95 -6.66 -11.22
N TYR A 523 29.42 -7.49 -10.33
CA TYR A 523 28.58 -7.03 -9.21
C TYR A 523 29.35 -6.31 -8.10
N ASP A 524 30.66 -6.56 -8.01
CA ASP A 524 31.62 -5.92 -7.11
C ASP A 524 32.16 -4.57 -7.62
N ASP A 525 31.82 -4.21 -8.87
CA ASP A 525 32.21 -2.93 -9.46
C ASP A 525 31.28 -1.81 -8.98
N PRO A 526 31.75 -0.74 -8.32
CA PRO A 526 30.92 0.36 -7.81
C PRO A 526 30.37 1.30 -8.91
N GLU A 527 30.17 0.79 -10.12
CA GLU A 527 29.48 1.49 -11.20
C GLU A 527 27.95 1.51 -11.00
N PRO A 528 27.24 2.55 -11.48
CA PRO A 528 25.81 2.73 -11.22
C PRO A 528 24.94 1.50 -11.45
N TYR A 529 24.07 1.26 -10.48
CA TYR A 529 23.08 0.18 -10.42
C TYR A 529 23.64 -1.23 -10.23
N THR A 530 24.92 -1.41 -9.91
CA THR A 530 25.42 -2.71 -9.43
C THR A 530 25.10 -2.93 -7.94
N PRO A 531 25.19 -4.17 -7.43
CA PRO A 531 25.16 -4.45 -6.00
C PRO A 531 26.19 -3.68 -5.16
N ALA A 532 27.42 -3.52 -5.64
CA ALA A 532 28.45 -2.73 -4.95
C ALA A 532 28.11 -1.22 -4.91
N TRP A 533 27.61 -0.65 -6.01
CA TRP A 533 27.20 0.74 -6.06
C TRP A 533 26.06 1.06 -5.10
N GLN A 534 25.03 0.19 -5.03
CA GLN A 534 23.92 0.46 -4.11
C GLN A 534 24.38 0.36 -2.65
N GLU A 535 25.40 -0.44 -2.33
CA GLU A 535 25.90 -0.56 -0.94
C GLU A 535 26.46 0.78 -0.46
N GLU A 536 27.16 1.53 -1.32
CA GLU A 536 27.68 2.87 -1.00
C GLU A 536 26.56 3.89 -0.72
N ILE A 537 25.39 3.72 -1.36
CA ILE A 537 24.27 4.65 -1.26
C ILE A 537 23.32 4.28 -0.11
N THR A 538 23.00 2.99 -0.01
CA THR A 538 21.93 2.50 0.87
C THR A 538 22.48 1.98 2.20
N GLY A 539 23.74 1.56 2.25
CA GLY A 539 24.33 0.83 3.37
C GLY A 539 23.88 -0.64 3.47
N VAL A 540 23.04 -1.13 2.55
CA VAL A 540 22.66 -2.55 2.50
C VAL A 540 23.79 -3.34 1.84
N PRO A 541 24.27 -4.45 2.44
CA PRO A 541 25.35 -5.24 1.84
C PRO A 541 25.03 -5.70 0.41
N ALA A 542 25.99 -5.56 -0.50
CA ALA A 542 25.89 -5.93 -1.91
C ALA A 542 25.46 -7.39 -2.08
N ALA A 543 26.05 -8.31 -1.32
CA ALA A 543 25.70 -9.72 -1.34
C ALA A 543 24.23 -9.98 -0.94
N MET A 544 23.65 -9.11 -0.09
CA MET A 544 22.25 -9.20 0.29
C MET A 544 21.34 -8.70 -0.84
N ALA A 545 21.65 -7.55 -1.45
CA ALA A 545 20.92 -7.04 -2.62
C ALA A 545 20.93 -8.04 -3.78
N GLU A 546 22.11 -8.62 -4.05
CA GLU A 546 22.28 -9.66 -5.06
C GLU A 546 21.43 -10.91 -4.77
N ARG A 547 21.56 -11.48 -3.58
CA ARG A 547 20.82 -12.66 -3.16
C ARG A 547 19.31 -12.44 -3.24
N ILE A 548 18.80 -11.35 -2.69
CA ILE A 548 17.35 -11.09 -2.64
C ILE A 548 16.79 -10.79 -4.04
N GLY A 549 17.54 -10.09 -4.90
CA GLY A 549 17.16 -9.91 -6.31
C GLY A 549 17.06 -11.25 -7.06
N ARG A 550 18.06 -12.13 -6.87
CA ARG A 550 18.08 -13.47 -7.45
C ARG A 550 16.98 -14.37 -6.93
N GLU A 551 16.78 -14.43 -5.61
CA GLU A 551 15.73 -15.24 -4.98
C GLU A 551 14.33 -14.80 -5.42
N PHE A 552 14.08 -13.49 -5.52
CA PHE A 552 12.80 -12.95 -5.98
C PHE A 552 12.46 -13.40 -7.40
N ALA A 553 13.42 -13.33 -8.32
CA ALA A 553 13.26 -13.81 -9.69
C ALA A 553 13.17 -15.33 -9.78
N GLN A 554 14.05 -16.07 -9.09
CA GLN A 554 14.02 -17.53 -9.10
C GLN A 554 12.69 -18.07 -8.57
N ASN A 555 12.17 -17.52 -7.46
CA ASN A 555 10.85 -17.90 -6.98
C ASN A 555 9.75 -17.61 -8.02
N SER A 556 9.83 -16.47 -8.72
CA SER A 556 8.85 -16.15 -9.76
C SER A 556 8.87 -17.17 -10.91
N GLU A 557 10.06 -17.60 -11.33
CA GLU A 557 10.22 -18.68 -12.32
C GLU A 557 9.62 -20.00 -11.81
N ASP A 558 10.02 -20.43 -10.61
CA ASP A 558 9.65 -21.74 -10.04
C ASP A 558 8.15 -21.83 -9.72
N SER A 559 7.54 -20.72 -9.31
CA SER A 559 6.15 -20.65 -8.87
C SER A 559 5.16 -20.18 -9.94
N GLY A 560 5.66 -19.81 -11.12
CA GLY A 560 4.84 -19.29 -12.21
C GLY A 560 4.34 -17.85 -11.99
N GLY A 561 5.06 -17.02 -11.23
CA GLY A 561 4.76 -15.60 -11.03
C GLY A 561 4.40 -15.18 -9.61
N ARG A 562 4.56 -16.05 -8.60
CA ARG A 562 4.03 -15.82 -7.24
C ARG A 562 5.04 -15.12 -6.31
N SER A 563 5.71 -14.10 -6.85
CA SER A 563 6.55 -13.16 -6.09
C SER A 563 5.84 -11.80 -6.01
N MET A 564 5.61 -11.30 -4.79
CA MET A 564 4.82 -10.09 -4.53
C MET A 564 5.62 -9.07 -3.72
N ILE A 565 5.39 -7.78 -4.00
CA ILE A 565 5.93 -6.67 -3.19
C ILE A 565 4.76 -5.87 -2.60
N ILE A 566 4.64 -5.88 -1.28
CA ILE A 566 3.75 -4.99 -0.53
C ILE A 566 4.43 -3.64 -0.37
N LEU A 567 3.80 -2.58 -0.88
CA LEU A 567 4.29 -1.21 -0.87
C LEU A 567 3.45 -0.32 0.06
N GLY A 568 4.07 0.68 0.67
CA GLY A 568 3.39 1.59 1.59
C GLY A 568 3.96 3.02 1.60
N ALA A 569 3.45 3.84 2.50
CA ALA A 569 3.85 5.24 2.63
C ALA A 569 5.36 5.43 2.88
N GLY A 570 6.06 4.45 3.46
CA GLY A 570 7.50 4.52 3.73
C GLY A 570 8.35 4.73 2.48
N THR A 571 7.83 4.36 1.31
CA THR A 571 8.46 4.58 -0.01
C THR A 571 7.64 5.54 -0.89
N ASN A 572 6.33 5.71 -0.65
CA ASN A 572 5.49 6.61 -1.46
C ASN A 572 5.55 8.09 -1.04
N HIS A 573 5.83 8.39 0.23
CA HIS A 573 5.82 9.76 0.78
C HIS A 573 7.15 10.50 0.60
N TRP A 574 7.96 10.06 -0.36
CA TRP A 574 9.19 10.74 -0.79
C TRP A 574 8.93 11.59 -2.03
N PHE A 575 9.70 12.66 -2.20
CA PHE A 575 9.57 13.54 -3.36
C PHE A 575 9.76 12.81 -4.70
N HIS A 576 10.69 11.85 -4.74
CA HIS A 576 10.98 11.01 -5.91
C HIS A 576 10.32 9.62 -5.82
N SER A 577 9.16 9.53 -5.17
CA SER A 577 8.44 8.25 -5.01
C SER A 577 8.03 7.62 -6.33
N ASP A 578 7.81 8.42 -7.37
CA ASP A 578 7.55 7.95 -8.73
C ASP A 578 8.70 7.08 -9.26
N THR A 579 9.96 7.53 -9.13
CA THR A 579 11.13 6.77 -9.57
C THR A 579 11.39 5.55 -8.69
N ILE A 580 11.18 5.67 -7.38
CA ILE A 580 11.29 4.55 -6.43
C ILE A 580 10.28 3.46 -6.81
N TYR A 581 9.01 3.81 -6.97
CA TYR A 581 7.97 2.84 -7.32
C TYR A 581 8.18 2.27 -8.71
N ARG A 582 8.62 3.05 -9.71
CA ARG A 582 8.95 2.51 -11.04
C ARG A 582 10.06 1.47 -10.99
N SER A 583 11.03 1.60 -10.09
CA SER A 583 12.05 0.56 -9.89
C SER A 583 11.44 -0.73 -9.32
N PHE A 584 10.51 -0.65 -8.37
CA PHE A 584 9.78 -1.82 -7.84
C PHE A 584 8.89 -2.47 -8.90
N LEU A 585 8.14 -1.66 -9.64
CA LEU A 585 7.28 -2.12 -10.73
C LEU A 585 8.10 -2.77 -11.85
N ALA A 586 9.33 -2.30 -12.10
CA ALA A 586 10.24 -2.97 -13.03
C ALA A 586 10.59 -4.38 -12.55
N LEU A 587 10.91 -4.59 -11.27
CA LEU A 587 11.17 -5.95 -10.73
C LEU A 587 9.97 -6.88 -10.95
N ILE A 588 8.78 -6.41 -10.61
CA ILE A 588 7.51 -7.13 -10.75
C ILE A 588 7.21 -7.47 -12.21
N THR A 589 7.40 -6.50 -13.11
CA THR A 589 7.07 -6.66 -14.52
C THR A 589 8.09 -7.55 -15.23
N LEU A 590 9.39 -7.38 -14.96
CA LEU A 590 10.47 -8.19 -15.54
C LEU A 590 10.37 -9.66 -15.10
N THR A 591 9.89 -9.92 -13.89
CA THR A 591 9.68 -11.29 -13.40
C THR A 591 8.26 -11.80 -13.73
N GLY A 592 7.46 -11.02 -14.46
CA GLY A 592 6.12 -11.36 -14.91
C GLY A 592 5.15 -11.72 -13.79
N THR A 593 5.21 -11.03 -12.65
CA THR A 593 4.35 -11.35 -11.49
C THR A 593 3.04 -10.56 -11.48
N GLN A 594 2.98 -9.44 -12.21
CA GLN A 594 1.77 -8.62 -12.29
C GLN A 594 0.64 -9.38 -13.00
N GLY A 595 -0.55 -9.36 -12.41
CA GLY A 595 -1.73 -10.08 -12.92
C GLY A 595 -1.80 -11.57 -12.56
N VAL A 596 -0.88 -12.07 -11.73
CA VAL A 596 -0.87 -13.46 -11.23
C VAL A 596 -1.28 -13.48 -9.77
N ASN A 597 -2.19 -14.38 -9.37
CA ASN A 597 -2.53 -14.58 -7.95
C ASN A 597 -1.29 -14.93 -7.13
N GLY A 598 -1.05 -14.18 -6.04
CA GLY A 598 0.17 -14.29 -5.24
C GLY A 598 1.38 -13.55 -5.81
N GLY A 599 1.19 -12.77 -6.88
CA GLY A 599 2.22 -11.99 -7.54
C GLY A 599 1.85 -10.51 -7.66
N GLY A 600 2.83 -9.70 -8.04
CA GLY A 600 2.61 -8.32 -8.47
C GLY A 600 2.84 -7.27 -7.38
N TRP A 601 2.34 -6.08 -7.67
CA TRP A 601 2.45 -4.91 -6.80
C TRP A 601 1.22 -4.78 -5.90
N ALA A 602 1.47 -4.69 -4.60
CA ALA A 602 0.43 -4.63 -3.58
C ALA A 602 0.58 -3.36 -2.72
N HIS A 603 0.17 -2.21 -3.26
CA HIS A 603 0.24 -0.93 -2.56
C HIS A 603 -0.94 -0.69 -1.62
N TYR A 604 -0.65 -0.40 -0.36
CA TYR A 604 -1.68 -0.10 0.63
C TYR A 604 -1.34 1.17 1.42
N VAL A 605 -2.27 2.12 1.39
CA VAL A 605 -2.20 3.44 2.04
C VAL A 605 -3.54 3.78 2.70
N GLY A 606 -4.23 4.84 2.27
CA GLY A 606 -5.63 5.12 2.56
C GLY A 606 -6.62 4.20 1.83
N GLN A 607 -7.88 4.26 2.26
CA GLN A 607 -9.01 3.46 1.77
C GLN A 607 -9.59 4.08 0.48
N GLU A 608 -8.79 4.18 -0.58
CA GLU A 608 -9.21 4.84 -1.81
C GLU A 608 -10.33 4.09 -2.55
N LYS A 609 -10.29 2.74 -2.55
CA LYS A 609 -11.09 1.91 -3.44
C LYS A 609 -12.58 1.91 -3.11
N CYS A 610 -13.31 2.87 -3.68
CA CYS A 610 -14.76 2.94 -3.64
C CYS A 610 -15.34 1.95 -4.67
N ARG A 611 -15.54 0.69 -4.29
CA ARG A 611 -15.96 -0.38 -5.23
C ARG A 611 -17.15 0.00 -6.14
N PRO A 612 -18.27 0.56 -5.64
CA PRO A 612 -19.37 1.01 -6.51
C PRO A 612 -19.15 2.45 -7.02
N VAL A 613 -17.97 2.77 -7.56
CA VAL A 613 -17.54 4.14 -7.87
C VAL A 613 -18.49 4.86 -8.82
N THR A 614 -18.99 4.20 -9.87
CA THR A 614 -19.84 4.85 -10.88
C THR A 614 -21.19 5.25 -10.30
N GLY A 615 -21.83 4.37 -9.53
CA GLY A 615 -23.10 4.67 -8.84
C GLY A 615 -22.93 5.75 -7.77
N TRP A 616 -21.83 5.69 -7.00
CA TRP A 616 -21.51 6.72 -6.02
C TRP A 616 -21.24 8.08 -6.68
N ALA A 617 -20.46 8.13 -7.77
CA ALA A 617 -20.09 9.37 -8.45
C ALA A 617 -21.30 10.10 -9.03
N GLN A 618 -22.26 9.35 -9.60
CA GLN A 618 -23.53 9.90 -10.09
C GLN A 618 -24.26 10.70 -8.99
N LEU A 619 -24.40 10.11 -7.80
CA LEU A 619 -25.00 10.77 -6.65
C LEU A 619 -24.14 11.92 -6.10
N ALA A 620 -22.86 11.65 -5.88
CA ALA A 620 -21.97 12.54 -5.13
C ALA A 620 -21.65 13.84 -5.86
N PHE A 621 -21.61 13.83 -7.20
CA PHE A 621 -21.27 15.02 -7.98
C PHE A 621 -22.47 15.61 -8.72
N GLY A 622 -23.70 15.15 -8.41
CA GLY A 622 -24.92 15.69 -9.01
C GLY A 622 -25.05 15.42 -10.51
N LEU A 623 -24.41 14.37 -11.03
CA LEU A 623 -24.40 14.07 -12.47
C LEU A 623 -25.75 13.53 -12.97
N ASP A 624 -26.62 13.15 -12.06
CA ASP A 624 -28.02 12.78 -12.29
C ASP A 624 -28.94 14.00 -12.49
N TRP A 625 -28.48 15.20 -12.14
CA TRP A 625 -29.25 16.45 -12.23
C TRP A 625 -28.98 17.25 -13.51
N VAL A 626 -27.91 16.91 -14.26
CA VAL A 626 -27.42 17.66 -15.44
C VAL A 626 -28.22 17.36 -16.69
#